data_AF-X1TMR4-F1
#
_entry.id   AF-X1TMR4-F1
#
_cell.length_a   1.000
_cell.length_b   1.000
_cell.length_c   1.000
_cell.angle_alpha   90.00
_cell.angle_beta   90.00
_cell.angle_gamma   90.00
#
_symmetry.space_group_name_H-M   'P 1'
#
loop_
_entity.id
_entity.type
_entity.pdbx_description
1 polymer ?
#
loop_
_entity_poly.entity_id
_entity_poly.type
_entity_poly.pdbx_seq_one_letter_code
_entity_poly.pdbx_strand_id
1 'polypeptide(L)'
;TNPIIEDRTNPVFITEEKFENVVAGFEGILFEALRRQIDAHKEIDRYIEKDIHDSKPLQELLNFNYDARRYFYSNADERWLDWLLENGFLDVFKEKVEDQTRNSYRSPELDYLEKVATKVPDSVVNIMLTIPISPQHFNSEVVDRFLWICQSLPAEQLVRIVPKIRDEKWVVLMEKFSHWGFEYKKMPNNCHRRT
;
A
#
# COMPACT_ATOMS: atom_id res chain seq x y z
N THR A 1 -35.89 -30.47 -36.94
CA THR A 1 -36.82 -29.45 -36.41
C THR A 1 -37.32 -29.91 -35.07
N ASN A 2 -36.79 -29.36 -33.98
CA ASN A 2 -37.39 -29.46 -32.66
C ASN A 2 -37.27 -28.06 -32.03
N PRO A 3 -38.37 -27.48 -31.53
CA PRO A 3 -38.41 -26.09 -31.16
C PRO A 3 -37.68 -25.87 -29.84
N ILE A 4 -36.85 -24.84 -29.80
CA ILE A 4 -36.44 -24.19 -28.56
C ILE A 4 -37.72 -23.58 -27.99
N ILE A 5 -38.33 -24.25 -27.01
CA ILE A 5 -39.34 -23.62 -26.17
C ILE A 5 -38.54 -22.74 -25.21
N GLU A 6 -38.51 -21.45 -25.51
CA GLU A 6 -38.15 -20.41 -24.54
C GLU A 6 -39.09 -20.56 -23.34
N ASP A 7 -38.59 -21.06 -22.21
CA ASP A 7 -39.28 -20.96 -20.93
C ASP A 7 -39.17 -19.52 -20.43
N ARG A 8 -39.95 -18.65 -21.06
CA ARG A 8 -40.26 -17.30 -20.59
C ARG A 8 -41.68 -17.33 -20.05
N THR A 9 -41.87 -17.72 -18.79
CA THR A 9 -42.87 -17.13 -17.87
C THR A 9 -42.95 -17.91 -16.55
N ASN A 10 -42.20 -17.45 -15.56
CA ASN A 10 -42.79 -17.21 -14.25
C ASN A 10 -42.25 -15.88 -13.77
N PRO A 11 -43.06 -14.80 -13.69
CA PRO A 11 -42.62 -13.62 -12.97
C PRO A 11 -42.28 -14.06 -11.55
N VAL A 12 -41.04 -13.84 -11.12
CA VAL A 12 -40.68 -14.00 -9.72
C VAL A 12 -41.53 -12.98 -8.96
N PHE A 13 -42.67 -13.42 -8.43
CA PHE A 13 -43.46 -12.62 -7.51
C PHE A 13 -42.65 -12.48 -6.22
N ILE A 14 -41.93 -11.36 -6.13
CA ILE A 14 -41.35 -10.91 -4.88
C ILE A 14 -42.51 -10.40 -4.05
N THR A 15 -42.95 -11.24 -3.11
CA THR A 15 -43.84 -10.79 -2.04
C THR A 15 -43.07 -9.86 -1.11
N GLU A 16 -43.76 -8.96 -0.44
CA GLU A 16 -43.18 -8.10 0.59
C GLU A 16 -42.39 -8.93 1.61
N GLU A 17 -42.97 -10.04 2.07
CA GLU A 17 -42.29 -11.00 2.95
C GLU A 17 -40.98 -11.57 2.37
N LYS A 18 -40.94 -11.90 1.07
CA LYS A 18 -39.69 -12.38 0.43
C LYS A 18 -38.65 -11.27 0.33
N PHE A 19 -39.07 -10.04 0.06
CA PHE A 19 -38.17 -8.88 0.04
C PHE A 19 -37.58 -8.63 1.43
N GLU A 20 -38.43 -8.54 2.46
CA GLU A 20 -38.01 -8.31 3.85
C GLU A 20 -37.05 -9.41 4.36
N ASN A 21 -37.32 -10.68 4.03
CA ASN A 21 -36.42 -11.78 4.39
C ASN A 21 -35.04 -11.67 3.72
N VAL A 22 -34.98 -11.20 2.46
CA VAL A 22 -33.71 -10.96 1.75
C VAL A 22 -32.97 -9.78 2.37
N VAL A 23 -33.67 -8.69 2.70
CA VAL A 23 -33.09 -7.51 3.36
C VAL A 23 -32.53 -7.90 4.73
N ALA A 24 -33.30 -8.58 5.57
CA ALA A 24 -32.85 -9.02 6.89
C ALA A 24 -31.63 -9.96 6.81
N GLY A 25 -31.61 -10.87 5.82
CA GLY A 25 -30.46 -11.74 5.57
C GLY A 25 -29.21 -10.96 5.16
N PHE A 26 -29.37 -9.95 4.29
CA PHE A 26 -28.29 -9.07 3.88
C PHE A 26 -27.77 -8.23 5.06
N GLU A 27 -28.67 -7.62 5.85
CA GLU A 27 -28.31 -6.84 7.04
C GLU A 27 -27.56 -7.68 8.06
N GLY A 28 -27.98 -8.93 8.29
CA GLY A 28 -27.28 -9.85 9.18
C GLY A 28 -25.85 -10.15 8.73
N ILE A 29 -25.65 -10.45 7.44
CA ILE A 29 -24.30 -10.68 6.88
C ILE A 29 -23.45 -9.42 6.97
N LEU A 30 -24.04 -8.26 6.65
CA LEU A 30 -23.35 -6.97 6.70
C LEU A 30 -22.93 -6.63 8.14
N PHE A 31 -23.81 -6.84 9.13
CA PHE A 31 -23.52 -6.60 10.53
C PHE A 31 -22.36 -7.48 11.02
N GLU A 32 -22.37 -8.78 10.69
CA GLU A 32 -21.29 -9.69 11.06
C GLU A 32 -19.96 -9.33 10.37
N ALA A 33 -20.00 -8.92 9.10
CA ALA A 33 -18.80 -8.46 8.40
C ALA A 33 -18.21 -7.19 9.04
N LEU A 34 -19.05 -6.19 9.33
CA LEU A 34 -18.64 -4.94 9.97
C LEU A 34 -18.14 -5.16 11.40
N ARG A 35 -18.78 -6.06 12.15
CA ARG A 35 -18.35 -6.41 13.51
C ARG A 35 -16.93 -6.98 13.50
N ARG A 36 -16.64 -7.90 12.57
CA ARG A 36 -15.29 -8.47 12.41
C ARG A 36 -14.24 -7.41 12.05
N GLN A 37 -14.61 -6.41 11.24
CA GLN A 37 -13.72 -5.29 10.92
C GLN A 37 -13.42 -4.42 12.14
N ILE A 38 -14.44 -4.08 12.93
CA ILE A 38 -14.26 -3.33 14.18
C ILE A 38 -13.38 -4.10 15.17
N ASP A 39 -13.59 -5.41 15.29
CA ASP A 39 -12.79 -6.26 16.17
C ASP A 39 -11.33 -6.35 15.69
N ALA A 40 -11.08 -6.40 14.38
CA ALA A 40 -9.74 -6.33 13.82
C ALA A 40 -9.03 -5.00 14.15
N HIS A 41 -9.72 -3.86 14.04
CA HIS A 41 -9.13 -2.55 14.38
C HIS A 41 -8.80 -2.44 15.86
N LYS A 42 -9.69 -2.91 16.75
CA LYS A 42 -9.41 -2.95 18.19
C LYS A 42 -8.21 -3.84 18.53
N GLU A 43 -8.06 -4.93 17.80
CA GLU A 43 -6.89 -5.79 17.95
C GLU A 43 -5.63 -5.05 17.50
N ILE A 44 -5.64 -4.41 16.33
CA ILE A 44 -4.54 -3.57 15.85
C ILE A 44 -4.17 -2.47 16.85
N ASP A 45 -5.16 -1.74 17.38
CA ASP A 45 -4.94 -0.70 18.38
C ASP A 45 -4.22 -1.29 19.61
N ARG A 46 -4.60 -2.50 20.04
CA ARG A 46 -3.91 -3.20 21.14
C ARG A 46 -2.45 -3.48 20.81
N TYR A 47 -2.13 -3.91 19.59
CA TYR A 47 -0.73 -4.13 19.17
C TYR A 47 0.06 -2.84 19.24
N ILE A 48 -0.48 -1.75 18.70
CA ILE A 48 0.17 -0.45 18.62
C ILE A 48 0.33 0.20 20.00
N GLU A 49 -0.73 0.24 20.81
CA GLU A 49 -0.74 0.87 22.13
C GLU A 49 0.15 0.14 23.14
N LYS A 50 0.17 -1.20 23.09
CA LYS A 50 0.97 -2.03 24.00
C LYS A 50 2.36 -2.37 23.46
N ASP A 51 2.71 -1.89 22.26
CA ASP A 51 3.99 -2.15 21.62
C ASP A 51 4.30 -3.65 21.49
N ILE A 52 3.28 -4.43 21.10
CA ILE A 52 3.38 -5.89 21.00
C ILE A 52 3.99 -6.28 19.66
N HIS A 53 5.15 -6.90 19.72
CA HIS A 53 5.96 -7.28 18.56
C HIS A 53 5.89 -8.79 18.26
N ASP A 54 4.68 -9.30 17.98
CA ASP A 54 4.48 -10.71 17.59
C ASP A 54 4.16 -10.82 16.09
N SER A 55 5.11 -11.38 15.33
CA SER A 55 5.07 -11.33 13.86
C SER A 55 4.00 -12.22 13.24
N LYS A 56 3.81 -13.45 13.74
CA LYS A 56 2.83 -14.38 13.13
C LYS A 56 1.38 -13.93 13.32
N PRO A 57 0.91 -13.64 14.55
CA PRO A 57 -0.48 -13.25 14.76
C PRO A 57 -0.78 -11.88 14.16
N LEU A 58 0.18 -10.95 14.17
CA LEU A 58 0.01 -9.68 13.47
C LEU A 58 -0.09 -9.90 11.97
N GLN A 59 0.75 -10.74 11.37
CA GLN A 59 0.67 -11.05 9.94
C GLN A 59 -0.68 -11.68 9.56
N GLU A 60 -1.20 -12.60 10.37
CA GLU A 60 -2.55 -13.17 10.19
C GLU A 60 -3.63 -12.08 10.27
N LEU A 61 -3.51 -11.16 11.23
CA LEU A 61 -4.43 -10.03 11.41
C LEU A 61 -4.39 -9.05 10.22
N LEU A 62 -3.20 -8.72 9.71
CA LEU A 62 -3.06 -7.83 8.55
C LEU A 62 -3.50 -8.50 7.24
N ASN A 63 -3.37 -9.82 7.14
CA ASN A 63 -3.84 -10.59 5.98
C ASN A 63 -5.35 -10.90 6.03
N PHE A 64 -6.02 -10.63 7.15
CA PHE A 64 -7.45 -10.87 7.30
C PHE A 64 -8.27 -10.11 6.26
N ASN A 65 -7.97 -8.81 6.05
CA ASN A 65 -8.51 -8.02 4.95
C ASN A 65 -7.63 -6.78 4.66
N TYR A 66 -7.83 -6.18 3.49
CA TYR A 66 -7.07 -4.99 3.06
C TYR A 66 -7.25 -3.79 3.99
N ASP A 67 -8.43 -3.60 4.57
CA ASP A 67 -8.71 -2.47 5.46
C ASP A 67 -7.91 -2.56 6.76
N ALA A 68 -7.82 -3.75 7.36
CA ALA A 68 -6.98 -4.02 8.53
C ALA A 68 -5.50 -3.72 8.25
N ARG A 69 -4.97 -4.20 7.11
CA ARG A 69 -3.61 -3.88 6.65
C ARG A 69 -3.42 -2.37 6.54
N ARG A 70 -4.31 -1.68 5.84
CA ARG A 70 -4.26 -0.23 5.63
C ARG A 70 -4.35 0.54 6.95
N TYR A 71 -5.22 0.11 7.84
CA TYR A 71 -5.44 0.71 9.15
C TYR A 71 -4.17 0.60 10.01
N PHE A 72 -3.54 -0.58 10.07
CA PHE A 72 -2.29 -0.75 10.79
C PHE A 72 -1.20 0.20 10.30
N TYR A 73 -0.90 0.21 9.00
CA TYR A 73 0.15 1.07 8.44
C TYR A 73 -0.17 2.56 8.53
N SER A 74 -1.44 2.93 8.61
CA SER A 74 -1.86 4.31 8.86
C SER A 74 -1.59 4.75 10.30
N ASN A 75 -1.72 3.85 11.27
CA ASN A 75 -1.58 4.14 12.70
C ASN A 75 -0.19 3.84 13.29
N ALA A 76 0.55 2.87 12.75
CA ALA A 76 1.89 2.53 13.20
C ALA A 76 2.83 3.74 13.05
N ASP A 77 3.68 4.01 14.03
CA ASP A 77 4.63 5.12 14.00
C ASP A 77 6.05 4.67 13.64
N GLU A 78 7.00 5.59 13.62
CA GLU A 78 8.39 5.34 13.24
C GLU A 78 9.10 4.26 14.08
N ARG A 79 8.61 3.96 15.30
CA ARG A 79 9.21 2.94 16.18
C ARG A 79 9.06 1.54 15.60
N TRP A 80 8.05 1.34 14.76
CA TRP A 80 7.77 0.07 14.11
C TRP A 80 8.67 -0.18 12.90
N LEU A 81 9.39 0.83 12.38
CA LEU A 81 10.09 0.74 11.10
C LEU A 81 11.12 -0.40 11.07
N ASP A 82 12.00 -0.45 12.06
CA ASP A 82 13.07 -1.46 12.11
C ASP A 82 12.48 -2.86 12.31
N TRP A 83 11.51 -3.00 13.22
CA TRP A 83 10.86 -4.28 13.47
C TRP A 83 10.08 -4.80 12.24
N LEU A 84 9.34 -3.94 11.55
CA LEU A 84 8.61 -4.29 10.33
C LEU A 84 9.56 -4.72 9.21
N LEU A 85 10.72 -4.07 9.10
CA LEU A 85 11.74 -4.43 8.14
C LEU A 85 12.35 -5.80 8.46
N GLU A 86 12.76 -6.02 9.72
CA GLU A 86 13.40 -7.26 10.17
C GLU A 86 12.47 -8.49 10.07
N ASN A 87 11.16 -8.28 10.22
CA ASN A 87 10.17 -9.35 10.17
C ASN A 87 9.51 -9.52 8.78
N GLY A 88 10.02 -8.85 7.74
CA GLY A 88 9.58 -9.04 6.36
C GLY A 88 8.22 -8.43 6.01
N PHE A 89 7.65 -7.58 6.89
CA PHE A 89 6.39 -6.88 6.61
C PHE A 89 6.52 -5.88 5.45
N LEU A 90 7.74 -5.42 5.17
CA LEU A 90 8.07 -4.50 4.08
C LEU A 90 8.66 -5.20 2.84
N ASP A 91 8.62 -6.53 2.76
CA ASP A 91 9.18 -7.29 1.64
C ASP A 91 8.43 -7.07 0.32
N VAL A 92 7.22 -6.50 0.37
CA VAL A 92 6.44 -6.08 -0.80
C VAL A 92 7.23 -5.17 -1.75
N PHE A 93 8.20 -4.41 -1.24
CA PHE A 93 9.06 -3.56 -2.08
C PHE A 93 10.01 -4.35 -2.98
N LYS A 94 10.29 -5.61 -2.64
CA LYS A 94 11.20 -6.51 -3.37
C LYS A 94 10.45 -7.36 -4.41
N GLU A 95 9.13 -7.41 -4.32
CA GLU A 95 8.30 -8.25 -5.19
C GLU A 95 8.14 -7.62 -6.58
N LYS A 96 8.21 -8.49 -7.61
CA LYS A 96 7.92 -8.10 -8.99
C LYS A 96 6.40 -8.12 -9.18
N VAL A 97 5.83 -7.01 -9.65
CA VAL A 97 4.41 -6.95 -10.03
C VAL A 97 4.21 -7.74 -11.33
N GLU A 98 3.27 -8.68 -11.33
CA GLU A 98 2.93 -9.50 -12.50
C GLU A 98 2.43 -8.64 -13.67
N ASP A 99 1.72 -7.55 -13.37
CA ASP A 99 1.23 -6.58 -14.35
C ASP A 99 1.92 -5.23 -14.17
N GLN A 100 3.02 -5.03 -14.91
CA GLN A 100 3.79 -3.79 -14.92
C GLN A 100 3.02 -2.60 -15.54
N THR A 101 1.80 -2.80 -16.06
CA THR A 101 1.06 -1.75 -16.78
C THR A 101 -0.06 -1.10 -15.96
N ARG A 102 -0.34 -1.62 -14.76
CA ARG A 102 -1.37 -1.12 -13.86
C ARG A 102 -0.76 -0.73 -12.52
N ASN A 103 -0.54 0.57 -12.30
CA ASN A 103 -0.31 1.11 -10.96
C ASN A 103 -1.52 0.75 -10.10
N SER A 104 -1.36 -0.21 -9.19
CA SER A 104 -2.50 -0.71 -8.43
C SER A 104 -2.84 0.22 -7.25
N TYR A 105 -1.93 1.09 -6.80
CA TYR A 105 -2.12 1.95 -5.62
C TYR A 105 -2.53 1.12 -4.40
N ARG A 106 -1.90 -0.05 -4.19
CA ARG A 106 -2.36 -1.06 -3.21
C ARG A 106 -1.41 -1.31 -2.05
N SER A 107 -0.35 -0.54 -1.88
CA SER A 107 0.67 -0.86 -0.88
C SER A 107 0.62 0.11 0.32
N PRO A 108 -0.20 -0.16 1.36
CA PRO A 108 -0.13 0.58 2.63
C PRO A 108 1.28 0.72 3.21
N GLU A 109 2.18 -0.22 2.93
CA GLU A 109 3.60 -0.18 3.31
C GLU A 109 4.33 1.03 2.71
N LEU A 110 4.04 1.36 1.45
CA LEU A 110 4.63 2.50 0.75
C LEU A 110 4.13 3.82 1.34
N ASP A 111 2.84 3.89 1.68
CA ASP A 111 2.25 5.04 2.35
C ASP A 111 2.79 5.20 3.79
N TYR A 112 3.02 4.10 4.49
CA TYR A 112 3.69 4.10 5.79
C TYR A 112 5.13 4.64 5.68
N LEU A 113 5.89 4.17 4.69
CA LEU A 113 7.26 4.63 4.48
C LEU A 113 7.32 6.14 4.19
N GLU A 114 6.39 6.65 3.38
CA GLU A 114 6.25 8.09 3.13
C GLU A 114 5.96 8.87 4.42
N LYS A 115 5.01 8.40 5.22
CA LYS A 115 4.64 9.03 6.49
C LYS A 115 5.85 9.14 7.43
N VAL A 116 6.61 8.06 7.61
CA VAL A 116 7.74 8.03 8.55
C VAL A 116 9.00 8.70 8.00
N ALA A 117 9.13 8.90 6.68
CA ALA A 117 10.27 9.59 6.07
C ALA A 117 10.47 11.01 6.59
N THR A 118 9.39 11.68 7.02
CA THR A 118 9.48 13.03 7.61
C THR A 118 10.07 13.04 9.02
N LYS A 119 10.03 11.91 9.73
CA LYS A 119 10.49 11.77 11.12
C LYS A 119 11.84 11.08 11.23
N VAL A 120 12.04 10.00 10.47
CA VAL A 120 13.26 9.17 10.47
C VAL A 120 13.83 9.05 9.05
N PRO A 121 14.20 10.17 8.40
CA PRO A 121 14.61 10.18 6.99
C PRO A 121 15.86 9.33 6.73
N ASP A 122 16.76 9.19 7.72
CA ASP A 122 17.96 8.34 7.58
C ASP A 122 17.62 6.87 7.41
N SER A 123 16.78 6.32 8.30
CA SER A 123 16.34 4.92 8.26
C SER A 123 15.57 4.61 6.97
N VAL A 124 14.72 5.54 6.53
CA VAL A 124 13.99 5.38 5.25
C VAL A 124 14.95 5.35 4.06
N VAL A 125 15.92 6.26 3.99
CA VAL A 125 16.93 6.23 2.92
C VAL A 125 17.76 4.95 2.97
N ASN A 126 18.12 4.47 4.17
CA ASN A 126 18.82 3.18 4.30
C ASN A 126 18.00 2.04 3.68
N ILE A 127 16.69 1.97 3.96
CA ILE A 127 15.80 0.98 3.34
C ILE A 127 15.79 1.13 1.81
N MET A 128 15.55 2.35 1.31
CA MET A 128 15.50 2.62 -0.13
C MET A 128 16.80 2.21 -0.84
N LEU A 129 17.96 2.43 -0.20
CA LEU A 129 19.27 2.06 -0.75
C LEU A 129 19.43 0.54 -0.89
N THR A 130 18.83 -0.27 -0.01
CA THR A 130 18.93 -1.73 -0.05
C THR A 130 18.11 -2.37 -1.16
N ILE A 131 17.10 -1.68 -1.68
CA ILE A 131 16.16 -2.25 -2.65
C ILE A 131 16.74 -2.11 -4.06
N PRO A 132 17.06 -3.20 -4.76
CA PRO A 132 17.64 -3.12 -6.10
C PRO A 132 16.55 -2.79 -7.11
N ILE A 133 16.75 -1.73 -7.91
CA ILE A 133 15.84 -1.37 -8.98
C ILE A 133 16.56 -1.60 -10.31
N SER A 134 15.98 -2.45 -11.14
CA SER A 134 16.52 -2.81 -12.46
C SER A 134 15.38 -3.17 -13.41
N PRO A 135 15.59 -3.22 -14.73
CA PRO A 135 14.56 -3.67 -15.66
C PRO A 135 13.93 -5.03 -15.30
N GLN A 136 14.69 -5.94 -14.69
CA GLN A 136 14.24 -7.28 -14.30
C GLN A 136 13.38 -7.28 -13.04
N HIS A 137 13.64 -6.34 -12.12
CA HIS A 137 12.96 -6.19 -10.83
C HIS A 137 12.14 -4.90 -10.73
N PHE A 138 11.78 -4.32 -11.88
CA PHE A 138 11.12 -3.02 -11.91
C PHE A 138 9.68 -3.10 -11.43
N ASN A 139 9.38 -2.28 -10.43
CA ASN A 139 8.05 -2.01 -9.89
C ASN A 139 7.81 -0.50 -9.94
N SER A 140 6.91 -0.05 -10.82
CA SER A 140 6.63 1.38 -11.03
C SER A 140 6.06 2.06 -9.79
N GLU A 141 5.24 1.37 -8.99
CA GLU A 141 4.63 1.93 -7.76
C GLU A 141 5.70 2.22 -6.70
N VAL A 142 6.68 1.32 -6.56
CA VAL A 142 7.82 1.52 -5.64
C VAL A 142 8.68 2.69 -6.07
N VAL A 143 9.04 2.75 -7.35
CA VAL A 143 9.89 3.84 -7.88
C VAL A 143 9.18 5.19 -7.77
N ASP A 144 7.89 5.25 -8.13
CA ASP A 144 7.07 6.45 -8.03
C ASP A 144 7.02 6.97 -6.57
N ARG A 145 6.68 6.10 -5.62
CA ARG A 145 6.64 6.49 -4.22
C ARG A 145 8.01 6.88 -3.69
N PHE A 146 9.08 6.21 -4.09
CA PHE A 146 10.44 6.56 -3.67
C PHE A 146 10.85 7.94 -4.19
N LEU A 147 10.51 8.26 -5.45
CA LEU A 147 10.73 9.59 -6.01
C LEU A 147 9.89 10.65 -5.27
N TRP A 148 8.67 10.32 -4.89
CA TRP A 148 7.81 11.17 -4.08
C TRP A 148 8.42 11.45 -2.70
N ILE A 149 8.89 10.42 -2.00
CA ILE A 149 9.61 10.53 -0.72
C ILE A 149 10.83 11.45 -0.86
N CYS A 150 11.58 11.33 -1.97
CA CYS A 150 12.73 12.20 -2.22
C CYS A 150 12.38 13.70 -2.25
N GLN A 151 11.13 14.08 -2.53
CA GLN A 151 10.71 15.49 -2.49
C GLN A 151 10.67 16.07 -1.07
N SER A 152 10.51 15.24 -0.04
CA SER A 152 10.41 15.65 1.38
C SER A 152 11.69 15.39 2.17
N LEU A 153 12.68 14.70 1.61
CA LEU A 153 13.93 14.38 2.30
C LEU A 153 14.82 15.63 2.55
N PRO A 154 15.53 15.67 3.69
CA PRO A 154 16.60 16.64 3.91
C PRO A 154 17.72 16.52 2.88
N ALA A 155 18.42 17.62 2.60
CA ALA A 155 19.49 17.68 1.61
C ALA A 155 20.59 16.63 1.83
N GLU A 156 20.96 16.36 3.08
CA GLU A 156 21.98 15.37 3.44
C GLU A 156 21.58 13.95 2.99
N GLN A 157 20.29 13.63 3.10
CA GLN A 157 19.73 12.33 2.72
C GLN A 157 19.52 12.26 1.20
N LEU A 158 19.17 13.38 0.56
CA LEU A 158 19.09 13.46 -0.90
C LEU A 158 20.43 13.17 -1.58
N VAL A 159 21.54 13.71 -1.05
CA VAL A 159 22.88 13.47 -1.59
C VAL A 159 23.23 11.98 -1.57
N ARG A 160 22.69 11.20 -0.63
CA ARG A 160 22.93 9.76 -0.52
C ARG A 160 22.14 8.94 -1.53
N ILE A 161 20.88 9.30 -1.80
CA ILE A 161 20.00 8.52 -2.69
C ILE A 161 20.16 8.89 -4.17
N VAL A 162 20.52 10.13 -4.49
CA VAL A 162 20.67 10.61 -5.89
C VAL A 162 21.63 9.75 -6.72
N PRO A 163 22.82 9.33 -6.23
CA PRO A 163 23.68 8.41 -6.97
C PRO A 163 22.97 7.12 -7.37
N LYS A 164 22.19 6.51 -6.46
CA LYS A 164 21.43 5.30 -6.74
C LYS A 164 20.37 5.54 -7.83
N ILE A 165 19.59 6.62 -7.72
CA ILE A 165 18.58 7.01 -8.72
C ILE A 165 19.19 7.13 -10.12
N ARG A 166 20.38 7.76 -10.20
CA ARG A 166 21.14 7.93 -11.45
C ARG A 166 21.66 6.60 -11.98
N ASP A 167 22.33 5.83 -11.14
CA ASP A 167 23.08 4.64 -11.55
C ASP A 167 22.12 3.49 -11.93
N GLU A 168 21.00 3.37 -11.23
CA GLU A 168 19.92 2.43 -11.52
C GLU A 168 18.90 2.97 -12.54
N LYS A 169 19.10 4.21 -13.02
CA LYS A 169 18.33 4.85 -14.10
C LYS A 169 16.82 4.89 -13.85
N TRP A 170 16.40 5.17 -12.61
CA TRP A 170 14.99 5.13 -12.21
C TRP A 170 14.09 6.00 -13.10
N VAL A 171 14.56 7.20 -13.46
CA VAL A 171 13.81 8.13 -14.33
C VAL A 171 13.59 7.55 -15.73
N VAL A 172 14.57 6.84 -16.28
CA VAL A 172 14.46 6.17 -17.59
C VAL A 172 13.49 4.99 -17.51
N LEU A 173 13.53 4.22 -16.42
CA LEU A 173 12.60 3.13 -16.20
C LEU A 173 11.14 3.63 -16.08
N MET A 174 10.96 4.82 -15.51
CA MET A 174 9.66 5.48 -15.37
C MET A 174 9.19 6.24 -16.63
N GLU A 175 9.97 6.30 -17.72
CA GLU A 175 9.66 7.10 -18.91
C GLU A 175 8.25 6.78 -19.47
N LYS A 176 7.89 5.50 -19.51
CA LYS A 176 6.59 5.01 -20.01
C LYS A 176 5.41 5.21 -19.05
N PHE A 177 5.70 5.53 -17.79
CA PHE A 177 4.72 5.71 -16.71
C PHE A 177 4.53 7.17 -16.33
N SER A 178 5.30 8.07 -16.95
CA SER A 178 5.30 9.49 -16.64
C SER A 178 3.98 10.15 -17.02
N HIS A 179 3.14 10.41 -16.02
CA HIS A 179 2.00 11.29 -16.22
C HIS A 179 2.37 12.77 -16.12
N TRP A 180 3.34 13.20 -15.30
CA TRP A 180 3.63 14.64 -15.14
C TRP A 180 5.08 14.93 -14.68
N GLY A 181 5.93 15.45 -15.56
CA GLY A 181 7.33 15.85 -15.27
C GLY A 181 7.52 17.00 -14.25
N PHE A 182 6.50 17.34 -13.46
CA PHE A 182 6.51 18.40 -12.46
C PHE A 182 7.18 17.98 -11.13
N GLU A 183 7.20 16.69 -10.81
CA GLU A 183 7.74 16.15 -9.56
C GLU A 183 9.25 16.39 -9.40
N TYR A 184 9.97 16.40 -10.52
CA TYR A 184 11.42 16.65 -10.53
C TYR A 184 11.79 18.11 -10.31
N LYS A 185 10.83 19.04 -10.38
CA LYS A 185 11.11 20.49 -10.31
C LYS A 185 11.44 20.97 -8.90
N LYS A 186 11.04 20.23 -7.86
CA LYS A 186 11.29 20.59 -6.45
C LYS A 186 12.64 20.09 -5.93
N MET A 187 13.19 19.03 -6.49
CA MET A 187 14.47 18.45 -6.04
C MET A 187 15.67 19.40 -6.17
N PRO A 188 15.85 20.16 -7.28
CA PRO A 188 16.96 21.10 -7.40
C PRO A 188 16.91 22.26 -6.40
N ASN A 189 15.70 22.72 -6.04
CA ASN A 189 15.52 23.88 -5.15
C ASN A 189 15.97 23.60 -3.71
N ASN A 190 15.92 22.34 -3.26
CA ASN A 190 16.41 21.94 -1.94
C ASN A 190 17.95 21.83 -1.91
N CYS A 191 18.60 21.59 -3.05
CA CYS A 191 20.07 21.59 -3.15
C CYS A 191 20.68 22.99 -3.31
N HIS A 192 19.93 23.98 -3.83
CA HIS A 192 20.46 25.32 -4.18
C HIS A 192 20.37 26.38 -3.06
N ARG A 193 19.89 26.06 -1.86
CA ARG A 193 19.84 27.02 -0.73
C ARG A 193 21.20 27.29 -0.04
N ARG A 194 22.31 26.91 -0.66
CA ARG A 194 23.67 27.31 -0.24
C ARG A 194 24.49 27.72 -1.46
N THR A 195 24.34 28.99 -1.83
CA THR A 195 25.38 29.83 -2.45
C THR A 195 25.23 31.23 -1.89
#